data_AF-A0A7Y1VT15-F1
#
_entry.id   AF-A0A7Y1VT15-F1
#
_cell.length_a   1.000
_cell.length_b   1.000
_cell.length_c   1.000
_cell.angle_alpha   90.00
_cell.angle_beta   90.00
_cell.angle_gamma   90.00
#
_symmetry.space_group_name_H-M   'P 1'
#
loop_
_entity.id
_entity.type
_entity.pdbx_description
1 polymer ?
#
loop_
_entity_poly.entity_id
_entity_poly.type
_entity_poly.pdbx_seq_one_letter_code
_entity_poly.pdbx_strand_id
1 'polypeptide(L)'
;LGTTAETATLTAMEEIMIIEKTKEINGGRVPLVLGNLGGNNTQVLLDKFDKIDFDGVDAILSVSPYYNKPSQRGIFEHYSELARKSPVPIIIYNVPSRTASRIETDTIVRLAKTHEKIGGVKDATGDMVEATKMAKSVDSDFIMLSGDDPTTLPFMACGGHGVISVIANAFPGLFTEMVSYAREGNYSQALVIHQKLIELHYWLYVEGNPVGIKSCLSSLGFCTPEVRLPLVEASEITRKGIAKELEKIKKY
;
A
#
# COMPACT_ATOMS: atom_id res chain seq x y z
N LEU A 1 2.55 -2.79 8.60
CA LEU A 1 3.08 -4.13 8.24
C LEU A 1 2.56 -4.59 6.87
N GLY A 2 2.96 -3.92 5.78
CA GLY A 2 2.65 -4.38 4.42
C GLY A 2 3.88 -4.99 3.75
N THR A 3 3.83 -5.19 2.43
CA THR A 3 4.97 -5.72 1.65
C THR A 3 6.27 -4.92 1.87
N THR A 4 6.17 -3.59 1.97
CA THR A 4 7.30 -2.68 2.20
C THR A 4 7.95 -2.85 3.58
N ALA A 5 7.25 -3.45 4.54
CA ALA A 5 7.77 -3.75 5.87
C ALA A 5 8.39 -5.15 5.95
N GLU A 6 8.61 -5.83 4.82
CA GLU A 6 9.20 -7.18 4.76
C GLU A 6 8.39 -8.22 5.56
N THR A 7 7.06 -8.07 5.66
CA THR A 7 6.22 -8.93 6.53
C THR A 7 6.38 -10.44 6.26
N ALA A 8 6.77 -10.85 5.05
CA ALA A 8 7.05 -12.25 4.73
C ALA A 8 8.22 -12.87 5.50
N THR A 9 9.12 -12.06 6.07
CA THR A 9 10.33 -12.49 6.80
C THR A 9 10.30 -12.04 8.27
N LEU A 10 9.14 -11.59 8.75
CA LEU A 10 8.92 -11.30 10.16
C LEU A 10 8.36 -12.53 10.89
N THR A 11 8.79 -12.71 12.13
CA THR A 11 8.13 -13.62 13.06
C THR A 11 6.86 -12.98 13.63
N ALA A 12 5.94 -13.80 14.15
CA ALA A 12 4.72 -13.29 14.78
C ALA A 12 5.00 -12.34 15.96
N MET A 13 6.07 -12.60 16.73
CA MET A 13 6.51 -11.71 17.81
C MET A 13 7.00 -10.36 17.28
N GLU A 14 7.76 -10.35 16.19
CA GLU A 14 8.22 -9.10 15.57
C GLU A 14 7.06 -8.29 15.00
N GLU A 15 6.06 -8.94 14.39
CA GLU A 15 4.83 -8.26 13.97
C GLU A 15 4.18 -7.51 15.14
N ILE A 16 3.99 -8.20 16.28
CA ILE A 16 3.36 -7.62 17.47
C ILE A 16 4.20 -6.44 17.99
N MET A 17 5.52 -6.61 18.17
CA MET A 17 6.40 -5.55 18.66
C MET A 17 6.37 -4.31 17.75
N ILE A 18 6.33 -4.50 16.42
CA ILE A 18 6.24 -3.38 15.47
C ILE A 18 4.88 -2.68 15.59
N ILE A 19 3.78 -3.42 15.71
CA ILE A 19 2.44 -2.84 15.88
C ILE A 19 2.38 -2.01 17.16
N GLU A 20 2.77 -2.59 18.30
CA GLU A 20 2.75 -1.92 19.59
C GLU A 20 3.61 -0.66 19.58
N LYS A 21 4.83 -0.75 19.04
CA LYS A 21 5.71 0.42 18.95
C LYS A 21 5.16 1.50 18.01
N THR A 22 4.51 1.10 16.93
CA THR A 22 3.85 2.04 16.01
C THR A 22 2.67 2.74 16.68
N LYS A 23 1.85 2.01 17.44
CA LYS A 23 0.73 2.57 18.23
C LYS A 23 1.24 3.57 19.27
N GLU A 24 2.25 3.17 20.06
CA GLU A 24 2.89 4.01 21.07
C GLU A 24 3.40 5.33 20.47
N ILE A 25 4.17 5.25 19.38
CA ILE A 25 4.70 6.44 18.72
C ILE A 25 3.57 7.26 18.11
N ASN A 26 2.60 6.64 17.43
CA ASN A 26 1.52 7.37 16.78
C ASN A 26 0.69 8.17 17.78
N GLY A 27 0.33 7.58 18.93
CA GLY A 27 -0.43 8.26 19.98
C GLY A 27 -1.77 8.84 19.48
N GLY A 28 -2.39 8.21 18.48
CA GLY A 28 -3.65 8.65 17.87
C GLY A 28 -3.56 9.92 17.02
N ARG A 29 -2.36 10.35 16.59
CA ARG A 29 -2.19 11.59 15.79
C ARG A 29 -2.70 11.45 14.36
N VAL A 30 -2.55 10.28 13.77
CA VAL A 30 -3.04 9.96 12.42
C VAL A 30 -3.71 8.59 12.40
N PRO A 31 -4.61 8.31 11.42
CA PRO A 31 -5.21 6.99 11.28
C PRO A 31 -4.16 5.89 11.08
N LEU A 32 -4.34 4.75 11.74
CA LEU A 32 -3.46 3.59 11.68
C LEU A 32 -4.12 2.41 10.95
N VAL A 33 -3.50 1.98 9.85
CA VAL A 33 -3.95 0.83 9.05
C VAL A 33 -3.00 -0.35 9.22
N LEU A 34 -3.50 -1.49 9.68
CA LEU A 34 -2.70 -2.71 9.86
C LEU A 34 -2.68 -3.60 8.61
N GLY A 35 -1.50 -3.94 8.11
CA GLY A 35 -1.34 -4.73 6.87
C GLY A 35 -1.04 -6.22 7.04
N ASN A 36 -0.86 -6.70 8.27
CA ASN A 36 -0.47 -8.10 8.54
C ASN A 36 -1.66 -9.08 8.58
N LEU A 37 -2.88 -8.57 8.35
CA LEU A 37 -4.13 -9.32 8.25
C LEU A 37 -4.52 -9.55 6.77
N GLY A 38 -3.52 -9.90 5.95
CA GLY A 38 -3.69 -10.29 4.56
C GLY A 38 -2.86 -11.55 4.27
N GLY A 39 -3.39 -12.46 3.46
CA GLY A 39 -2.81 -13.78 3.30
C GLY A 39 -3.61 -14.69 2.40
N ASN A 40 -3.08 -15.89 2.16
CA ASN A 40 -3.69 -16.86 1.26
C ASN A 40 -4.43 -18.00 1.97
N ASN A 41 -4.50 -17.95 3.31
CA ASN A 41 -5.22 -18.91 4.14
C ASN A 41 -6.23 -18.16 5.02
N THR A 42 -7.51 -18.25 4.66
CA THR A 42 -8.61 -17.54 5.35
C THR A 42 -8.65 -17.90 6.84
N GLN A 43 -8.58 -19.18 7.19
CA GLN A 43 -8.70 -19.61 8.59
C GLN A 43 -7.56 -19.05 9.45
N VAL A 44 -6.33 -19.06 8.95
CA VAL A 44 -5.18 -18.49 9.66
C VAL A 44 -5.36 -16.98 9.89
N LEU A 45 -5.95 -16.25 8.93
CA LEU A 45 -6.27 -14.84 9.15
C LEU A 45 -7.35 -14.66 10.21
N LEU A 46 -8.42 -15.46 10.18
CA LEU A 46 -9.48 -15.45 11.20
C LEU A 46 -8.92 -15.68 12.61
N ASP A 47 -8.00 -16.65 12.76
CA ASP A 47 -7.33 -16.95 14.02
C ASP A 47 -6.40 -15.82 14.49
N LYS A 48 -5.86 -15.00 13.57
CA LYS A 48 -5.04 -13.82 13.91
C LYS A 48 -5.88 -12.68 14.48
N PHE A 49 -7.15 -12.53 14.10
CA PHE A 49 -8.01 -11.48 14.67
C PHE A 49 -8.13 -11.59 16.19
N ASP A 50 -8.18 -12.80 16.73
CA ASP A 50 -8.33 -13.02 18.18
C ASP A 50 -7.04 -12.76 18.97
N LYS A 51 -5.91 -12.49 18.28
CA LYS A 51 -4.58 -12.30 18.87
C LYS A 51 -4.05 -10.88 18.72
N ILE A 52 -4.77 -10.01 18.01
CA ILE A 52 -4.35 -8.63 17.76
C ILE A 52 -5.22 -7.69 18.57
N ASP A 53 -4.57 -6.75 19.24
CA ASP A 53 -5.26 -5.63 19.90
C ASP A 53 -5.57 -4.52 18.88
N PHE A 54 -6.88 -4.39 18.59
CA PHE A 54 -7.41 -3.39 17.65
C PHE A 54 -7.65 -2.02 18.28
N ASP A 55 -7.35 -1.80 19.56
CA ASP A 55 -7.44 -0.46 20.14
C ASP A 55 -6.56 0.53 19.35
N GLY A 56 -7.09 1.70 18.99
CA GLY A 56 -6.37 2.67 18.14
C GLY A 56 -5.99 2.20 16.73
N VAL A 57 -6.62 1.14 16.21
CA VAL A 57 -6.53 0.71 14.81
C VAL A 57 -7.78 1.16 14.06
N ASP A 58 -7.61 1.87 12.95
CA ASP A 58 -8.72 2.46 12.20
C ASP A 58 -9.18 1.57 11.04
N ALA A 59 -8.29 0.75 10.49
CA ALA A 59 -8.62 -0.21 9.44
C ALA A 59 -7.56 -1.31 9.32
N ILE A 60 -7.87 -2.33 8.54
CA ILE A 60 -6.88 -3.31 8.06
C ILE A 60 -6.70 -3.19 6.55
N LEU A 61 -5.51 -3.51 6.07
CA LEU A 61 -5.19 -3.71 4.66
C LEU A 61 -4.99 -5.21 4.43
N SER A 62 -5.87 -5.83 3.67
CA SER A 62 -5.80 -7.27 3.39
C SER A 62 -5.49 -7.52 1.93
N VAL A 63 -4.37 -8.19 1.65
CA VAL A 63 -3.92 -8.53 0.28
C VAL A 63 -4.69 -9.71 -0.30
N SER A 64 -4.97 -9.66 -1.61
CA SER A 64 -5.52 -10.80 -2.34
C SER A 64 -4.71 -12.08 -2.07
N PRO A 65 -5.35 -13.25 -1.90
CA PRO A 65 -4.67 -14.52 -1.72
C PRO A 65 -3.60 -14.77 -2.78
N TYR A 66 -2.34 -14.79 -2.35
CA TYR A 66 -1.19 -15.05 -3.21
C TYR A 66 -0.89 -16.54 -3.34
N TYR A 67 -0.20 -16.92 -4.42
CA TYR A 67 0.27 -18.29 -4.72
C TYR A 67 -0.83 -19.27 -5.14
N ASN A 68 -1.90 -19.42 -4.36
CA ASN A 68 -2.95 -20.42 -4.59
C ASN A 68 -4.03 -20.00 -5.61
N LYS A 69 -4.03 -18.74 -6.07
CA LYS A 69 -4.82 -18.22 -7.20
C LYS A 69 -6.31 -18.63 -7.17
N PRO A 70 -7.07 -18.25 -6.12
CA PRO A 70 -8.50 -18.55 -6.05
C PRO A 70 -9.27 -17.91 -7.21
N SER A 71 -10.42 -18.48 -7.55
CA SER A 71 -11.39 -17.86 -8.47
C SER A 71 -11.99 -16.58 -7.87
N GLN A 72 -12.63 -15.73 -8.68
CA GLN A 72 -13.36 -14.55 -8.17
C GLN A 72 -14.37 -14.90 -7.08
N ARG A 73 -15.07 -16.05 -7.21
CA ARG A 73 -15.93 -16.57 -6.15
C ARG A 73 -15.14 -16.86 -4.88
N GLY A 74 -13.99 -17.52 -4.98
CA GLY A 74 -13.13 -17.78 -3.82
C GLY A 74 -12.61 -16.51 -3.16
N ILE A 75 -12.24 -15.49 -3.94
CA ILE A 75 -11.85 -14.17 -3.43
C ILE A 75 -13.02 -13.51 -2.70
N PHE A 76 -14.21 -13.54 -3.28
CA PHE A 76 -15.42 -13.00 -2.67
C PHE A 76 -15.71 -13.65 -1.30
N GLU A 77 -15.69 -14.97 -1.21
CA GLU A 77 -15.93 -15.68 0.05
C GLU A 77 -14.81 -15.40 1.07
N HIS A 78 -13.55 -15.34 0.63
CA HIS A 78 -12.41 -14.99 1.49
C HIS A 78 -12.63 -13.64 2.19
N TYR A 79 -12.89 -12.57 1.43
CA TYR A 79 -13.14 -11.25 2.01
C TYR A 79 -14.46 -11.18 2.79
N SER A 80 -15.47 -11.97 2.41
CA SER A 80 -16.73 -12.05 3.16
C SER A 80 -16.52 -12.59 4.57
N GLU A 81 -15.72 -13.65 4.74
CA GLU A 81 -15.39 -14.16 6.08
C GLU A 81 -14.58 -13.14 6.90
N LEU A 82 -13.60 -12.47 6.27
CA LEU A 82 -12.83 -11.42 6.94
C LEU A 82 -13.74 -10.26 7.38
N ALA A 83 -14.66 -9.82 6.53
CA ALA A 83 -15.61 -8.76 6.84
C ALA A 83 -16.50 -9.14 8.03
N ARG A 84 -16.99 -10.38 8.10
CA ARG A 84 -17.80 -10.82 9.26
C ARG A 84 -17.03 -10.78 10.57
N LYS A 85 -15.74 -11.17 10.56
CA LYS A 85 -14.90 -11.25 11.77
C LYS A 85 -14.27 -9.92 12.19
N SER A 86 -13.87 -9.07 11.24
CA SER A 86 -13.04 -7.88 11.51
C SER A 86 -13.78 -6.87 12.41
N PRO A 87 -13.18 -6.36 13.50
CA PRO A 87 -13.81 -5.31 14.31
C PRO A 87 -13.74 -3.93 13.66
N VAL A 88 -12.91 -3.76 12.63
CA VAL A 88 -12.63 -2.48 11.93
C VAL A 88 -12.83 -2.62 10.42
N PRO A 89 -12.97 -1.50 9.67
CA PRO A 89 -13.00 -1.52 8.22
C PRO A 89 -11.81 -2.22 7.56
N ILE A 90 -12.05 -2.76 6.37
CA ILE A 90 -11.10 -3.50 5.54
C ILE A 90 -10.89 -2.73 4.24
N ILE A 91 -9.63 -2.48 3.94
CA ILE A 91 -9.15 -2.01 2.64
C ILE A 91 -8.64 -3.23 1.87
N ILE A 92 -9.30 -3.55 0.77
CA ILE A 92 -8.88 -4.62 -0.15
C ILE A 92 -7.56 -4.23 -0.81
N TYR A 93 -6.57 -5.10 -0.86
CA TYR A 93 -5.32 -4.82 -1.57
C TYR A 93 -5.16 -5.70 -2.82
N ASN A 94 -5.38 -5.07 -3.98
CA ASN A 94 -5.28 -5.68 -5.29
C ASN A 94 -3.90 -5.41 -5.92
N VAL A 95 -3.03 -6.43 -5.94
CA VAL A 95 -1.67 -6.33 -6.49
C VAL A 95 -1.29 -7.60 -7.27
N PRO A 96 -1.79 -7.75 -8.51
CA PRO A 96 -1.61 -8.97 -9.30
C PRO A 96 -0.14 -9.30 -9.58
N SER A 97 0.72 -8.30 -9.72
CA SER A 97 2.16 -8.48 -9.95
C SER A 97 2.88 -9.24 -8.83
N ARG A 98 2.33 -9.24 -7.62
CA ARG A 98 2.87 -9.98 -6.46
C ARG A 98 2.09 -11.23 -6.11
N THR A 99 0.77 -11.19 -6.28
CA THR A 99 -0.12 -12.26 -5.85
C THR A 99 -0.36 -13.30 -6.94
N ALA A 100 -0.18 -12.90 -8.21
CA ALA A 100 -0.71 -13.59 -9.37
C ALA A 100 -2.23 -13.86 -9.28
N SER A 101 -2.95 -13.03 -8.51
CA SER A 101 -4.39 -13.10 -8.28
C SER A 101 -4.99 -11.70 -8.38
N ARG A 102 -5.56 -11.38 -9.55
CA ARG A 102 -6.27 -10.12 -9.78
C ARG A 102 -7.68 -10.20 -9.20
N ILE A 103 -8.04 -9.20 -8.41
CA ILE A 103 -9.42 -8.99 -7.99
C ILE A 103 -10.08 -8.14 -9.07
N GLU A 104 -11.16 -8.66 -9.67
CA GLU A 104 -11.92 -7.93 -10.68
C GLU A 104 -12.74 -6.80 -10.06
N THR A 105 -12.94 -5.72 -10.82
CA THR A 105 -13.74 -4.56 -10.40
C THR A 105 -15.13 -4.97 -9.93
N ASP A 106 -15.80 -5.88 -10.66
CA ASP A 106 -17.12 -6.39 -10.30
C ASP A 106 -17.11 -7.12 -8.94
N THR A 107 -16.04 -7.86 -8.63
CA THR A 107 -15.86 -8.52 -7.33
C THR A 107 -15.69 -7.49 -6.21
N ILE A 108 -14.89 -6.45 -6.42
CA ILE A 108 -14.68 -5.37 -5.44
C ILE A 108 -15.99 -4.62 -5.18
N VAL A 109 -16.68 -4.20 -6.24
CA VAL A 109 -17.97 -3.49 -6.13
C VAL A 109 -19.01 -4.35 -5.42
N ARG A 110 -19.07 -5.65 -5.75
CA ARG A 110 -20.00 -6.57 -5.07
C ARG A 110 -19.65 -6.74 -3.59
N LEU A 111 -18.37 -6.83 -3.24
CA LEU A 111 -17.93 -6.90 -1.83
C LEU A 111 -18.32 -5.63 -1.07
N ALA A 112 -18.04 -4.45 -1.63
CA ALA A 112 -18.40 -3.16 -1.04
C ALA A 112 -19.90 -3.04 -0.76
N LYS A 113 -20.74 -3.44 -1.73
CA LYS A 113 -22.20 -3.41 -1.61
C LYS A 113 -22.78 -4.47 -0.67
N THR A 114 -22.05 -5.56 -0.43
CA THR A 114 -22.53 -6.67 0.40
C THR A 114 -22.13 -6.50 1.87
N HIS A 115 -20.98 -5.89 2.14
CA HIS A 115 -20.38 -5.83 3.47
C HIS A 115 -19.94 -4.41 3.80
N GLU A 116 -20.61 -3.76 4.76
CA GLU A 116 -20.30 -2.39 5.22
C GLU A 116 -18.83 -2.24 5.70
N LYS A 117 -18.21 -3.33 6.19
CA LYS A 117 -16.81 -3.34 6.61
C LYS A 117 -15.83 -3.31 5.44
N ILE A 118 -16.24 -3.51 4.20
CA ILE A 118 -15.38 -3.36 3.02
C ILE A 118 -15.39 -1.87 2.62
N GLY A 119 -14.54 -1.09 3.28
CA GLY A 119 -14.54 0.38 3.20
C GLY A 119 -13.63 0.97 2.13
N GLY A 120 -12.82 0.16 1.45
CA GLY A 120 -11.97 0.68 0.39
C GLY A 120 -11.12 -0.34 -0.34
N VAL A 121 -10.30 0.17 -1.26
CA VAL A 121 -9.31 -0.59 -2.02
C VAL A 121 -7.99 0.18 -2.12
N LYS A 122 -6.88 -0.55 -1.99
CA LYS A 122 -5.56 -0.19 -2.47
C LYS A 122 -5.36 -0.88 -3.83
N ASP A 123 -5.43 -0.11 -4.90
CA ASP A 123 -5.28 -0.62 -6.26
C ASP A 123 -3.83 -0.42 -6.77
N ALA A 124 -3.07 -1.51 -6.85
CA ALA A 124 -1.73 -1.53 -7.42
C ALA A 124 -1.69 -2.26 -8.78
N THR A 125 -2.76 -2.15 -9.58
CA THR A 125 -2.84 -2.74 -10.92
C THR A 125 -2.23 -1.83 -11.99
N GLY A 126 -2.23 -0.52 -11.78
CA GLY A 126 -1.83 0.46 -12.80
C GLY A 126 -2.83 0.59 -13.95
N ASP A 127 -4.09 0.17 -13.76
CA ASP A 127 -5.13 0.17 -14.78
C ASP A 127 -6.15 1.31 -14.57
N MET A 128 -5.94 2.43 -15.27
CA MET A 128 -6.79 3.62 -15.11
C MET A 128 -8.21 3.44 -15.67
N VAL A 129 -8.38 2.51 -16.62
CA VAL A 129 -9.69 2.18 -17.18
C VAL A 129 -10.52 1.47 -16.13
N GLU A 130 -9.95 0.48 -15.45
CA GLU A 130 -10.60 -0.20 -14.33
C GLU A 130 -10.82 0.72 -13.13
N ALA A 131 -9.87 1.61 -12.82
CA ALA A 131 -10.06 2.63 -11.78
C ALA A 131 -11.28 3.51 -12.08
N THR A 132 -11.42 4.00 -13.31
CA THR A 132 -12.58 4.83 -13.71
C THR A 132 -13.90 4.05 -13.62
N LYS A 133 -13.93 2.79 -14.06
CA LYS A 133 -15.12 1.93 -13.94
C LYS A 133 -15.51 1.69 -12.49
N MET A 134 -14.52 1.47 -11.63
CA MET A 134 -14.72 1.25 -10.20
C MET A 134 -15.27 2.51 -9.53
N ALA A 135 -14.66 3.67 -9.75
CA ALA A 135 -15.10 4.95 -9.20
C ALA A 135 -16.55 5.30 -9.58
N LYS A 136 -16.99 4.90 -10.78
CA LYS A 136 -18.39 5.05 -11.22
C LYS A 136 -19.37 4.12 -10.50
N SER A 137 -18.90 2.99 -9.97
CA SER A 137 -19.75 1.85 -9.56
C SER A 137 -19.85 1.65 -8.05
N VAL A 138 -18.87 2.16 -7.30
CA VAL A 138 -18.83 2.17 -5.83
C VAL A 138 -19.59 3.37 -5.27
N ASP A 139 -20.00 3.27 -4.00
CA ASP A 139 -20.65 4.38 -3.30
C ASP A 139 -19.63 5.46 -2.92
N SER A 140 -20.10 6.68 -2.63
CA SER A 140 -19.24 7.86 -2.44
C SER A 140 -18.34 7.80 -1.20
N ASP A 141 -18.64 6.91 -0.26
CA ASP A 141 -17.87 6.66 0.96
C ASP A 141 -16.81 5.55 0.78
N PHE A 142 -16.81 4.84 -0.35
CA PHE A 142 -15.82 3.81 -0.65
C PHE A 142 -14.47 4.43 -1.04
N ILE A 143 -13.42 4.17 -0.25
CA ILE A 143 -12.12 4.80 -0.43
C ILE A 143 -11.29 4.05 -1.47
N MET A 144 -10.93 4.74 -2.54
CA MET A 144 -10.01 4.23 -3.57
C MET A 144 -8.62 4.85 -3.43
N LEU A 145 -7.61 4.04 -3.15
CA LEU A 145 -6.22 4.48 -2.96
C LEU A 145 -5.32 3.86 -4.02
N SER A 146 -4.46 4.66 -4.65
CA SER A 146 -3.38 4.12 -5.47
C SER A 146 -2.46 3.27 -4.59
N GLY A 147 -2.07 2.12 -5.10
CA GLY A 147 -1.05 1.26 -4.51
C GLY A 147 0.31 1.36 -5.19
N ASP A 148 0.47 2.28 -6.14
CA ASP A 148 1.66 2.47 -6.95
C ASP A 148 1.98 3.97 -7.12
N ASP A 149 3.18 4.38 -6.66
CA ASP A 149 3.54 5.80 -6.62
C ASP A 149 3.58 6.48 -8.01
N PRO A 150 4.20 5.87 -9.06
CA PRO A 150 4.21 6.43 -10.42
C PRO A 150 2.82 6.69 -11.01
N THR A 151 1.82 5.90 -10.63
CA THR A 151 0.47 6.03 -11.18
C THR A 151 -0.48 6.81 -10.26
N THR A 152 0.00 7.36 -9.15
CA THR A 152 -0.85 8.08 -8.18
C THR A 152 -1.58 9.27 -8.80
N LEU A 153 -0.86 10.14 -9.52
CA LEU A 153 -1.45 11.33 -10.14
C LEU A 153 -2.57 10.97 -11.16
N PRO A 154 -2.33 10.10 -12.16
CA PRO A 154 -3.40 9.69 -13.08
C PRO A 154 -4.53 8.91 -12.38
N PHE A 155 -4.23 8.10 -11.37
CA PHE A 155 -5.25 7.38 -10.61
C PHE A 155 -6.21 8.34 -9.89
N MET A 156 -5.69 9.41 -9.29
CA MET A 156 -6.52 10.45 -8.66
C MET A 156 -7.38 11.20 -9.69
N ALA A 157 -6.85 11.47 -10.88
CA ALA A 157 -7.63 12.04 -11.98
C ALA A 157 -8.80 11.14 -12.43
N CYS A 158 -8.70 9.83 -12.21
CA CYS A 158 -9.74 8.83 -12.49
C CYS A 158 -10.73 8.60 -11.34
N GLY A 159 -10.72 9.43 -10.29
CA GLY A 159 -11.62 9.31 -9.14
C GLY A 159 -11.00 8.64 -7.90
N GLY A 160 -9.68 8.44 -7.89
CA GLY A 160 -8.94 8.02 -6.70
C GLY A 160 -8.88 9.11 -5.63
N HIS A 161 -8.83 8.68 -4.37
CA HIS A 161 -8.87 9.55 -3.19
C HIS A 161 -7.50 9.79 -2.54
N GLY A 162 -6.46 9.06 -2.97
CA GLY A 162 -5.13 9.16 -2.40
C GLY A 162 -4.24 7.97 -2.77
N VAL A 163 -3.31 7.64 -1.88
CA VAL A 163 -2.27 6.63 -2.11
C VAL A 163 -1.80 5.98 -0.81
N ILE A 164 -1.49 4.68 -0.86
CA ILE A 164 -0.66 4.00 0.15
C ILE A 164 0.75 3.85 -0.43
N SER A 165 1.60 4.82 -0.10
CA SER A 165 2.84 5.14 -0.80
C SER A 165 4.09 4.41 -0.27
N VAL A 166 5.06 4.15 -1.16
CA VAL A 166 6.42 3.76 -0.79
C VAL A 166 7.32 4.99 -0.69
N ILE A 167 7.34 5.85 -1.72
CA ILE A 167 8.22 7.02 -1.77
C ILE A 167 8.00 8.00 -0.61
N ALA A 168 6.78 8.07 -0.06
CA ALA A 168 6.45 8.91 1.08
C ALA A 168 7.22 8.54 2.36
N ASN A 169 7.87 7.36 2.43
CA ASN A 169 8.82 7.09 3.52
C ASN A 169 10.03 8.04 3.47
N ALA A 170 10.54 8.35 2.28
CA ALA A 170 11.69 9.23 2.08
C ALA A 170 11.28 10.70 1.88
N PHE A 171 10.14 10.94 1.23
CA PHE A 171 9.66 12.28 0.86
C PHE A 171 8.21 12.52 1.29
N PRO A 172 7.86 12.40 2.58
CA PRO A 172 6.48 12.53 3.04
C PRO A 172 5.88 13.91 2.71
N GLY A 173 6.64 14.99 2.92
CA GLY A 173 6.16 16.36 2.64
C GLY A 173 5.85 16.58 1.16
N LEU A 174 6.85 16.37 0.30
CA LEU A 174 6.72 16.62 -1.14
C LEU A 174 5.65 15.73 -1.79
N PHE A 175 5.58 14.46 -1.41
CA PHE A 175 4.58 13.55 -1.98
C PHE A 175 3.17 13.85 -1.46
N THR A 176 3.02 14.25 -0.19
CA THR A 176 1.74 14.71 0.36
C THR A 176 1.25 16.00 -0.31
N GLU A 177 2.16 16.92 -0.63
CA GLU A 177 1.83 18.15 -1.36
C GLU A 177 1.28 17.83 -2.76
N MET A 178 1.94 16.91 -3.50
CA MET A 178 1.44 16.43 -4.80
C MET A 178 0.02 15.87 -4.70
N VAL A 179 -0.23 15.00 -3.72
CA VAL A 179 -1.55 14.38 -3.49
C VAL A 179 -2.58 15.44 -3.10
N SER A 180 -2.21 16.43 -2.29
CA SER A 180 -3.10 17.51 -1.87
C SER A 180 -3.52 18.38 -3.06
N TYR A 181 -2.57 18.78 -3.93
CA TYR A 181 -2.89 19.50 -5.17
C TYR A 181 -3.83 18.70 -6.07
N ALA A 182 -3.59 17.39 -6.26
CA ALA A 182 -4.45 16.55 -7.07
C ALA A 182 -5.88 16.46 -6.47
N ARG A 183 -6.00 16.31 -5.15
CA ARG A 183 -7.29 16.27 -4.44
C ARG A 183 -8.07 17.58 -4.58
N GLU A 184 -7.38 18.71 -4.64
CA GLU A 184 -7.97 20.05 -4.85
C GLU A 184 -8.25 20.37 -6.33
N GLY A 185 -7.99 19.42 -7.25
CA GLY A 185 -8.15 19.60 -8.70
C GLY A 185 -7.03 20.40 -9.36
N ASN A 186 -5.97 20.75 -8.63
CA ASN A 186 -4.81 21.47 -9.14
C ASN A 186 -3.78 20.53 -9.76
N TYR A 187 -4.19 19.83 -10.81
CA TYR A 187 -3.35 18.83 -11.50
C TYR A 187 -2.07 19.42 -12.10
N SER A 188 -2.08 20.71 -12.48
CA SER A 188 -0.89 21.38 -13.01
C SER A 188 0.23 21.46 -11.98
N GLN A 189 -0.07 21.84 -10.72
CA GLN A 189 0.93 21.88 -9.65
C GLN A 189 1.34 20.47 -9.21
N ALA A 190 0.38 19.55 -9.11
CA ALA A 190 0.68 18.15 -8.82
C ALA A 190 1.63 17.54 -9.87
N LEU A 191 1.46 17.87 -11.16
CA LEU A 191 2.31 17.37 -12.24
C LEU A 191 3.77 17.81 -12.11
N VAL A 192 4.03 19.04 -11.65
CA VAL A 192 5.40 19.52 -11.42
C VAL A 192 6.12 18.63 -10.40
N ILE A 193 5.47 18.32 -9.28
CA ILE A 193 6.04 17.46 -8.24
C ILE A 193 6.16 16.02 -8.74
N HIS A 194 5.15 15.52 -9.43
CA HIS A 194 5.16 14.19 -10.03
C HIS A 194 6.36 13.99 -10.96
N GLN A 195 6.61 14.93 -11.87
CA GLN A 195 7.76 14.91 -12.78
C GLN A 195 9.10 15.05 -12.06
N LYS A 196 9.15 15.79 -10.94
CA LYS A 196 10.36 15.90 -10.11
C LYS A 196 10.75 14.54 -9.49
N LEU A 197 9.78 13.66 -9.22
CA LEU A 197 10.00 12.38 -8.52
C LEU A 197 10.07 11.15 -9.45
N ILE A 198 9.66 11.28 -10.71
CA ILE A 198 9.40 10.15 -11.61
C ILE A 198 10.62 9.22 -11.80
N GLU A 199 11.81 9.79 -11.97
CA GLU A 199 13.06 9.03 -12.20
C GLU A 199 13.50 8.26 -10.95
N LEU A 200 13.17 8.74 -9.75
CA LEU A 200 13.51 8.04 -8.52
C LEU A 200 12.70 6.75 -8.39
N HIS A 201 11.45 6.70 -8.87
CA HIS A 201 10.63 5.50 -8.79
C HIS A 201 11.30 4.29 -9.44
N TYR A 202 11.92 4.46 -10.61
CA TYR A 202 12.66 3.37 -11.26
C TYR A 202 13.66 2.71 -10.30
N TRP A 203 14.47 3.52 -9.62
CA TRP A 203 15.47 3.02 -8.68
C TRP A 203 14.89 2.43 -7.40
N LEU A 204 13.72 2.91 -6.95
CA LEU A 204 13.02 2.33 -5.80
C LEU A 204 12.50 0.91 -6.07
N TYR A 205 12.27 0.55 -7.34
CA TYR A 205 11.60 -0.70 -7.72
C TYR A 205 12.44 -1.68 -8.55
N VAL A 206 13.54 -1.25 -9.18
CA VAL A 206 14.35 -2.08 -10.11
C VAL A 206 14.85 -3.40 -9.50
N GLU A 207 15.13 -3.43 -8.19
CA GLU A 207 15.54 -4.63 -7.44
C GLU A 207 14.46 -5.17 -6.49
N GLY A 208 13.21 -4.75 -6.71
CA GLY A 208 12.07 -5.11 -5.88
C GLY A 208 11.95 -4.27 -4.60
N ASN A 209 10.74 -3.84 -4.29
CA ASN A 209 10.45 -3.17 -3.02
C ASN A 209 10.44 -4.19 -1.86
N PRO A 210 11.10 -3.91 -0.71
CA PRO A 210 11.61 -2.59 -0.26
C PRO A 210 13.12 -2.30 -0.41
N VAL A 211 13.87 -3.05 -1.23
CA VAL A 211 15.34 -2.87 -1.37
C VAL A 211 15.71 -1.43 -1.72
N GLY A 212 15.05 -0.85 -2.73
CA GLY A 212 15.34 0.50 -3.18
C GLY A 212 14.96 1.58 -2.15
N ILE A 213 13.81 1.46 -1.47
CA ILE A 213 13.40 2.46 -0.47
C ILE A 213 14.25 2.40 0.80
N LYS A 214 14.70 1.23 1.26
CA LYS A 214 15.61 1.13 2.40
C LYS A 214 17.00 1.68 2.08
N SER A 215 17.49 1.44 0.87
CA SER A 215 18.72 2.08 0.36
C SER A 215 18.59 3.61 0.30
N CYS A 216 17.44 4.13 -0.12
CA CYS A 216 17.14 5.55 -0.13
C CYS A 216 17.11 6.14 1.28
N LEU A 217 16.38 5.54 2.21
CA LEU A 217 16.32 5.95 3.61
C LEU A 217 17.69 5.89 4.30
N SER A 218 18.51 4.88 3.96
CA SER A 218 19.87 4.79 4.47
C SER A 218 20.77 5.91 3.97
N SER A 219 20.65 6.26 2.68
CA SER A 219 21.36 7.42 2.11
C SER A 219 20.93 8.76 2.72
N LEU A 220 19.71 8.82 3.27
CA LEU A 220 19.18 9.96 4.02
C LEU A 220 19.49 9.91 5.53
N GLY A 221 20.13 8.84 6.02
CA GLY A 221 20.54 8.68 7.41
C GLY A 221 19.45 8.19 8.38
N PHE A 222 18.33 7.65 7.89
CA PHE A 222 17.21 7.19 8.74
C PHE A 222 17.34 5.74 9.22
N CYS A 223 17.99 4.86 8.45
CA CYS A 223 18.15 3.45 8.81
C CYS A 223 19.36 2.80 8.11
N THR A 224 19.61 1.52 8.38
CA THR A 224 20.55 0.70 7.60
C THR A 224 19.90 0.26 6.27
N PRO A 225 20.67 -0.09 5.23
CA PRO A 225 20.13 -0.61 3.97
C PRO A 225 19.78 -2.11 4.04
N GLU A 226 20.08 -2.75 5.17
CA GLU A 226 19.92 -4.18 5.42
C GLU A 226 18.50 -4.65 5.12
N VAL A 227 18.36 -5.76 4.41
CA VAL A 227 17.08 -6.46 4.17
C VAL A 227 17.26 -7.93 4.51
N ARG A 228 16.15 -8.63 4.78
CA ARG A 228 16.19 -10.06 5.13
C ARG A 228 16.10 -10.93 3.88
N LEU A 229 16.89 -12.00 3.85
CA LEU A 229 16.75 -13.04 2.82
C LEU A 229 15.27 -13.48 2.69
N PRO A 230 14.76 -13.65 1.47
CA PRO A 230 15.48 -13.77 0.20
C PRO A 230 15.86 -12.44 -0.49
N LEU A 231 15.54 -11.29 0.11
CA LEU A 231 16.03 -10.01 -0.38
C LEU A 231 17.51 -9.81 0.00
N VAL A 232 18.21 -9.03 -0.80
CA VAL A 232 19.60 -8.62 -0.55
C VAL A 232 19.71 -7.11 -0.71
N GLU A 233 20.71 -6.51 -0.09
CA GLU A 233 20.93 -5.07 -0.17
C GLU A 233 21.07 -4.59 -1.62
N ALA A 234 20.69 -3.33 -1.85
CA ALA A 234 20.71 -2.73 -3.17
C ALA A 234 22.11 -2.82 -3.82
N SER A 235 22.15 -3.22 -5.09
CA SER A 235 23.38 -3.27 -5.85
C SER A 235 24.06 -1.89 -5.89
N GLU A 236 25.36 -1.88 -6.19
CA GLU A 236 26.10 -0.61 -6.36
C GLU A 236 25.48 0.28 -7.44
N ILE A 237 24.96 -0.31 -8.52
CA ILE A 237 24.30 0.42 -9.61
C ILE A 237 23.05 1.13 -9.07
N THR A 238 22.20 0.40 -8.33
CA THR A 238 20.99 0.96 -7.74
C THR A 238 21.30 2.02 -6.69
N ARG A 239 22.29 1.79 -5.81
CA ARG A 239 22.73 2.79 -4.82
C ARG A 239 23.21 4.08 -5.49
N LYS A 240 24.04 3.98 -6.54
CA LYS A 240 24.51 5.15 -7.30
C LYS A 240 23.37 5.86 -8.03
N GLY A 241 22.43 5.11 -8.59
CA GLY A 241 21.22 5.64 -9.22
C GLY A 241 20.36 6.46 -8.24
N ILE A 242 20.06 5.90 -7.08
CA ILE A 242 19.34 6.59 -6.00
C ILE A 242 20.08 7.86 -5.59
N ALA A 243 21.39 7.78 -5.31
CA ALA A 243 22.17 8.94 -4.89
C ALA A 243 22.13 10.08 -5.93
N LYS A 244 22.22 9.74 -7.23
CA LYS A 244 22.11 10.72 -8.31
C LYS A 244 20.75 11.43 -8.33
N GLU A 245 19.66 10.70 -8.18
CA GLU A 245 18.32 11.30 -8.19
C GLU A 245 18.06 12.12 -6.91
N LEU A 246 18.57 11.69 -5.75
CA LEU A 246 18.51 12.46 -4.50
C LEU A 246 19.18 13.84 -4.66
N GLU A 247 20.33 13.91 -5.32
CA GLU A 247 21.03 15.18 -5.57
C GLU A 247 20.26 16.10 -6.52
N LYS A 248 19.52 15.56 -7.48
CA LYS A 248 18.62 16.37 -8.33
C LYS A 248 17.44 16.90 -7.53
N ILE A 249 16.81 16.06 -6.71
CA ILE A 249 15.64 16.43 -5.90
C ILE A 249 15.96 17.55 -4.91
N LYS A 250 17.17 17.55 -4.32
CA LYS A 250 17.65 18.62 -3.42
C LYS A 250 17.86 19.97 -4.10
N LYS A 251 18.14 20.00 -5.40
CA LYS A 251 18.45 21.23 -6.16
C LYS A 251 17.21 21.97 -6.65
N TYR A 252 16.05 21.33 -6.59
CA TYR A 252 14.74 21.89 -6.92
C TYR A 252 14.10 22.47 -5.66
#